data_AF-A0A5F1YI88-F1
#
_entry.id   AF-A0A5F1YI88-F1
#
_cell.length_a   1.000
_cell.length_b   1.000
_cell.length_c   1.000
_cell.angle_alpha   90.00
_cell.angle_beta   90.00
_cell.angle_gamma   90.00
#
_symmetry.space_group_name_H-M   'P 1'
#
loop_
_entity.id
_entity.type
_entity.pdbx_description
1 polymer ?
#
loop_
_entity_poly.entity_id
_entity_poly.type
_entity_poly.pdbx_seq_one_letter_code
_entity_poly.pdbx_strand_id
1 'polypeptide(L)'
;MKQEDIFDWLIQWYSDQCDGEWELENQINIYTVSNPGWTFKVGLKSTKLGNYEIDSGLIETEETDWYLYYIKDSVYDAGGDTSKLPTLVEIFRSIWEGKEFIYNPESETMFSWLIQWRESQCDGDWEHENGVDINSKQNQGWQVKIEANFTELDGVEVAHTLNQKGEYDWYSFSLKDGKFLAEGDPKKLPIILEKFKEIWMTYAEPRKD
;
A
#
# COMPACT_ATOMS: atom_id res chain seq x y z
N MET A 1 -4.52 9.74 24.55
CA MET A 1 -4.39 8.54 23.69
C MET A 1 -3.81 9.02 22.38
N LYS A 2 -2.71 8.42 21.90
CA LYS A 2 -2.24 8.69 20.54
C LYS A 2 -3.29 8.12 19.58
N GLN A 3 -3.64 8.87 18.53
CA GLN A 3 -4.42 8.34 17.42
C GLN A 3 -3.62 7.20 16.78
N GLU A 4 -4.28 6.08 16.50
CA GLU A 4 -3.67 4.94 15.80
C GLU A 4 -3.42 5.33 14.34
N ASP A 5 -2.19 5.09 13.87
CA ASP A 5 -1.80 5.29 12.47
C ASP A 5 -2.64 4.36 11.57
N ILE A 6 -3.22 4.91 10.50
CA ILE A 6 -4.04 4.14 9.55
C ILE A 6 -3.24 3.07 8.80
N PHE A 7 -1.94 3.29 8.59
CA PHE A 7 -1.03 2.29 8.05
C PHE A 7 -0.92 1.11 9.02
N ASP A 8 -0.57 1.36 10.28
CA ASP A 8 -0.47 0.32 11.32
C ASP A 8 -1.79 -0.41 11.53
N TRP A 9 -2.91 0.31 11.51
CA TRP A 9 -4.25 -0.28 11.58
C TRP A 9 -4.48 -1.28 10.43
N LEU A 10 -4.11 -0.95 9.19
CA LEU A 10 -4.28 -1.86 8.05
C LEU A 10 -3.43 -3.13 8.22
N ILE A 11 -2.19 -2.97 8.68
CA ILE A 11 -1.29 -4.11 8.91
C ILE A 11 -1.87 -5.03 9.99
N GLN A 12 -2.34 -4.46 11.09
CA GLN A 12 -2.95 -5.23 12.17
C GLN A 12 -4.26 -5.88 11.71
N TRP A 13 -5.12 -5.14 11.01
CA TRP A 13 -6.38 -5.64 10.47
C TRP A 13 -6.15 -6.85 9.55
N TYR A 14 -5.20 -6.75 8.62
CA TYR A 14 -4.83 -7.86 7.74
C TYR A 14 -4.32 -9.07 8.52
N SER A 15 -3.40 -8.84 9.47
CA SER A 15 -2.87 -9.90 10.32
C SER A 15 -3.97 -10.59 11.13
N ASP A 16 -5.02 -9.88 11.53
CA ASP A 16 -6.16 -10.44 12.27
C ASP A 16 -7.15 -11.17 11.36
N GLN A 17 -7.19 -10.85 10.06
CA GLN A 17 -7.98 -11.61 9.09
C GLN A 17 -7.31 -12.93 8.69
N CYS A 18 -5.99 -13.03 8.77
CA CYS A 18 -5.26 -14.25 8.40
C CYS A 18 -5.57 -15.39 9.39
N ASP A 19 -6.39 -16.35 8.96
CA ASP A 19 -6.82 -17.51 9.74
C ASP A 19 -6.53 -18.86 9.06
N GLY A 20 -5.86 -18.86 7.91
CA GLY A 20 -5.58 -20.03 7.09
C GLY A 20 -6.54 -20.21 5.92
N GLU A 21 -7.73 -19.60 5.99
CA GLU A 21 -8.77 -19.69 4.95
C GLU A 21 -8.95 -18.34 4.24
N TRP A 22 -9.06 -17.25 5.00
CA TRP A 22 -9.35 -15.92 4.46
C TRP A 22 -8.35 -15.51 3.39
N GLU A 23 -7.05 -15.69 3.65
CA GLU A 23 -6.00 -15.24 2.76
C GLU A 23 -5.92 -16.05 1.46
N LEU A 24 -6.49 -17.26 1.41
CA LEU A 24 -6.61 -18.07 0.20
C LEU A 24 -7.69 -17.53 -0.75
N GLU A 25 -8.77 -16.96 -0.20
CA GLU A 25 -9.94 -16.51 -0.98
C GLU A 25 -10.00 -15.00 -1.16
N ASN A 26 -9.31 -14.25 -0.31
CA ASN A 26 -9.30 -12.79 -0.25
C ASN A 26 -7.88 -12.23 -0.32
N GLN A 27 -7.76 -11.06 -0.90
CA GLN A 27 -6.49 -10.33 -1.00
C GLN A 27 -6.69 -8.85 -0.73
N ILE A 28 -5.64 -8.19 -0.26
CA ILE A 28 -5.46 -6.75 -0.27
C ILE A 28 -4.61 -6.40 -1.48
N ASN A 29 -5.01 -5.40 -2.26
CA ASN A 29 -4.23 -4.87 -3.38
C ASN A 29 -4.17 -3.35 -3.26
N ILE A 30 -2.96 -2.80 -3.26
CA ILE A 30 -2.70 -1.35 -3.29
C ILE A 30 -1.76 -1.10 -4.46
N TYR A 31 -2.22 -0.35 -5.47
CA TYR A 31 -1.39 -0.06 -6.62
C TYR A 31 -1.68 1.31 -7.22
N THR A 32 -0.70 1.83 -7.96
CA THR A 32 -0.82 3.11 -8.67
C THR A 32 -1.30 2.91 -10.10
N VAL A 33 -1.97 3.92 -10.66
CA VAL A 33 -2.46 3.92 -12.05
C VAL A 33 -1.87 5.09 -12.86
N SER A 34 -1.94 4.97 -14.19
CA SER A 34 -1.27 5.89 -15.15
C SER A 34 -1.83 7.32 -15.18
N ASN A 35 -3.09 7.55 -14.80
CA ASN A 35 -3.59 8.89 -14.51
C ASN A 35 -3.49 9.06 -12.99
N PRO A 36 -2.42 9.71 -12.52
CA PRO A 36 -1.77 9.35 -11.26
C PRO A 36 -2.74 9.34 -10.08
N GLY A 37 -2.76 8.23 -9.39
CA GLY A 37 -3.68 7.96 -8.30
C GLY A 37 -3.43 6.60 -7.68
N TRP A 38 -4.16 6.31 -6.62
CA TRP A 38 -4.08 5.06 -5.89
C TRP A 38 -5.37 4.27 -6.05
N THR A 39 -5.22 2.96 -6.19
CA THR A 39 -6.30 1.98 -6.05
C THR A 39 -6.05 1.17 -4.80
N PHE A 40 -7.09 0.94 -4.00
CA PHE A 40 -7.07 0.10 -2.81
C PHE A 40 -8.25 -0.88 -2.86
N LYS A 41 -7.96 -2.18 -2.88
CA LYS A 41 -8.97 -3.24 -2.92
C LYS A 41 -8.77 -4.23 -1.79
N VAL A 42 -9.88 -4.72 -1.24
CA VAL A 42 -9.90 -5.71 -0.16
C VAL A 42 -10.97 -6.75 -0.44
N GLY A 43 -10.60 -8.03 -0.48
CA GLY A 43 -11.55 -9.15 -0.51
C GLY A 43 -12.27 -9.30 0.83
N LEU A 44 -13.57 -9.49 0.80
CA LEU A 44 -14.45 -9.52 1.97
C LEU A 44 -15.28 -10.80 2.07
N LYS A 45 -14.98 -11.83 1.26
CA LYS A 45 -15.68 -13.12 1.34
C LYS A 45 -15.57 -13.68 2.74
N SER A 46 -16.68 -14.21 3.23
CA SER A 46 -16.78 -14.80 4.57
C SER A 46 -16.49 -13.82 5.73
N THR A 47 -16.51 -12.50 5.47
CA THR A 47 -16.42 -11.47 6.52
C THR A 47 -17.79 -10.85 6.84
N LYS A 48 -17.88 -10.01 7.87
CA LYS A 48 -19.12 -9.27 8.22
C LYS A 48 -19.62 -8.33 7.11
N LEU A 49 -18.74 -7.94 6.17
CA LEU A 49 -19.10 -7.12 5.01
C LEU A 49 -19.28 -7.94 3.72
N GLY A 50 -19.19 -9.27 3.78
CA GLY A 50 -19.20 -10.12 2.58
C GLY A 50 -20.46 -10.03 1.72
N ASN A 51 -21.60 -9.69 2.32
CA ASN A 51 -22.87 -9.45 1.61
C ASN A 51 -23.33 -7.99 1.67
N TYR A 52 -22.47 -7.08 2.14
CA TYR A 52 -22.77 -5.67 2.22
C TYR A 52 -22.50 -5.02 0.86
N GLU A 53 -23.40 -4.16 0.40
CA GLU A 53 -23.24 -3.42 -0.85
C GLU A 53 -23.38 -1.92 -0.59
N ILE A 54 -22.48 -1.13 -1.19
CA ILE A 54 -22.51 0.33 -1.16
C ILE A 54 -21.78 0.87 -2.39
N ASP A 55 -22.20 2.03 -2.88
CA ASP A 55 -21.52 2.77 -3.93
C ASP A 55 -21.55 4.27 -3.55
N SER A 56 -20.38 4.88 -3.41
CA SER A 56 -20.28 6.31 -3.08
C SER A 56 -20.59 7.21 -4.27
N GLY A 57 -20.50 6.71 -5.50
CA GLY A 57 -20.26 7.52 -6.69
C GLY A 57 -18.91 8.25 -6.64
N LEU A 58 -18.65 9.09 -7.63
CA LEU A 58 -17.48 9.97 -7.66
C LEU A 58 -17.68 11.13 -6.67
N ILE A 59 -16.73 11.31 -5.77
CA ILE A 59 -16.64 12.46 -4.87
C ILE A 59 -15.44 13.29 -5.34
N GLU A 60 -15.71 14.47 -5.88
CA GLU A 60 -14.71 15.34 -6.52
C GLU A 60 -14.99 16.79 -6.13
N THR A 61 -13.98 17.47 -5.60
CA THR A 61 -14.00 18.90 -5.33
C THR A 61 -13.24 19.67 -6.43
N GLU A 62 -12.17 19.07 -6.95
CA GLU A 62 -11.30 19.56 -8.02
C GLU A 62 -10.71 18.39 -8.81
N GLU A 63 -10.17 18.62 -10.02
CA GLU A 63 -9.58 17.56 -10.86
C GLU A 63 -8.44 16.78 -10.16
N THR A 64 -7.80 17.38 -9.15
CA THR A 64 -6.72 16.81 -8.35
C THR A 64 -7.15 16.43 -6.93
N ASP A 65 -8.44 16.51 -6.62
CA ASP A 65 -9.01 16.14 -5.31
C ASP A 65 -10.29 15.33 -5.54
N TRP A 66 -10.10 14.02 -5.71
CA TRP A 66 -11.17 13.10 -6.00
C TRP A 66 -10.93 11.72 -5.38
N TYR A 67 -12.03 11.07 -5.01
CA TYR A 67 -12.04 9.67 -4.62
C TYR A 67 -13.41 9.04 -4.87
N LEU A 68 -13.42 7.72 -4.91
CA LEU A 68 -14.61 6.90 -5.00
C LEU A 68 -14.36 5.58 -4.29
N TYR A 69 -15.42 4.94 -3.80
CA TYR A 69 -15.37 3.61 -3.25
C TYR A 69 -16.70 2.89 -3.42
N TYR A 70 -16.64 1.56 -3.50
CA TYR A 70 -17.81 0.72 -3.48
C TYR A 70 -17.49 -0.62 -2.82
N ILE A 71 -18.53 -1.28 -2.30
CA ILE A 71 -18.47 -2.69 -1.94
C ILE A 71 -19.46 -3.40 -2.84
N LYS A 72 -18.97 -4.37 -3.60
CA LYS A 72 -19.76 -5.18 -4.52
C LYS A 72 -19.10 -6.55 -4.70
N ASP A 73 -19.92 -7.59 -4.84
CA ASP A 73 -19.44 -8.96 -5.08
C ASP A 73 -18.38 -9.41 -4.03
N SER A 74 -18.60 -9.04 -2.77
CA SER A 74 -17.69 -9.28 -1.64
C SER A 74 -16.30 -8.66 -1.81
N VAL A 75 -16.17 -7.52 -2.50
CA VAL A 75 -14.92 -6.78 -2.64
C VAL A 75 -15.16 -5.31 -2.30
N TYR A 76 -14.36 -4.75 -1.40
CA TYR A 76 -14.18 -3.30 -1.30
C TYR A 76 -13.21 -2.85 -2.37
N ASP A 77 -13.61 -1.89 -3.19
CA ASP A 77 -12.81 -1.34 -4.29
C ASP A 77 -12.90 0.18 -4.24
N ALA A 78 -11.75 0.83 -4.12
CA ALA A 78 -11.65 2.27 -3.96
C ALA A 78 -10.51 2.84 -4.81
N GLY A 79 -10.73 4.05 -5.32
CA GLY A 79 -9.76 4.80 -6.10
C GLY A 79 -9.75 6.27 -5.71
N GLY A 80 -8.61 6.93 -5.84
CA GLY A 80 -8.48 8.36 -5.61
C GLY A 80 -7.19 8.93 -6.21
N ASP A 81 -7.06 10.25 -6.15
CA ASP A 81 -5.85 10.96 -6.61
C ASP A 81 -4.57 10.56 -5.83
N THR A 82 -3.44 11.19 -6.18
CA THR A 82 -2.10 10.86 -5.67
C THR A 82 -1.98 10.92 -4.16
N SER A 83 -2.83 11.69 -3.50
CA SER A 83 -2.82 11.89 -2.04
C SER A 83 -3.77 10.95 -1.28
N LYS A 84 -4.69 10.25 -1.97
CA LYS A 84 -5.85 9.64 -1.29
C LYS A 84 -5.62 8.29 -0.66
N LEU A 85 -4.49 7.61 -0.83
CA LEU A 85 -4.29 6.28 -0.26
C LEU A 85 -4.68 6.17 1.24
N PRO A 86 -4.24 7.07 2.14
CA PRO A 86 -4.65 7.01 3.55
C PRO A 86 -6.17 7.22 3.72
N THR A 87 -6.77 8.07 2.88
CA THR A 87 -8.21 8.32 2.85
C THR A 87 -9.00 7.07 2.44
N LEU A 88 -8.56 6.36 1.40
CA LEU A 88 -9.22 5.14 0.93
C LEU A 88 -9.19 4.04 2.01
N VAL A 89 -8.11 3.94 2.77
CA VAL A 89 -7.97 2.99 3.89
C VAL A 89 -8.81 3.43 5.09
N GLU A 90 -8.87 4.73 5.38
CA GLU A 90 -9.69 5.29 6.46
C GLU A 90 -11.19 5.09 6.22
N ILE A 91 -11.66 5.25 4.98
CA ILE A 91 -13.05 4.94 4.60
C ILE A 91 -13.34 3.46 4.86
N PHE A 92 -12.46 2.56 4.44
CA PHE A 92 -12.60 1.14 4.70
C PHE A 92 -12.68 0.83 6.20
N ARG A 93 -11.78 1.41 7.01
CA ARG A 93 -11.82 1.30 8.48
C ARG A 93 -13.15 1.76 9.05
N SER A 94 -13.65 2.91 8.62
CA SER A 94 -14.90 3.50 9.10
C SER A 94 -16.09 2.58 8.83
N ILE A 95 -16.19 2.05 7.61
CA ILE A 95 -17.23 1.09 7.22
C ILE A 95 -17.10 -0.20 8.02
N TRP A 96 -15.87 -0.74 8.13
CA TRP A 96 -15.61 -1.96 8.90
C TRP A 96 -16.04 -1.79 10.36
N GLU A 97 -15.70 -0.68 11.00
CA GLU A 97 -16.00 -0.44 12.40
C GLU A 97 -17.42 0.06 12.66
N GLY A 98 -18.20 0.34 11.61
CA GLY A 98 -19.54 0.91 11.72
C GLY A 98 -19.52 2.33 12.31
N LYS A 99 -18.47 3.10 12.01
CA LYS A 99 -18.27 4.48 12.47
C LYS A 99 -18.47 5.46 11.32
N GLU A 100 -18.82 6.69 11.66
CA GLU A 100 -18.79 7.78 10.68
C GLU A 100 -17.35 8.00 10.20
N PHE A 101 -17.21 8.16 8.89
CA PHE A 101 -15.94 8.55 8.28
C PHE A 101 -15.59 9.98 8.69
N ILE A 102 -14.41 10.15 9.27
CA ILE A 102 -13.85 11.45 9.61
C ILE A 102 -12.59 11.62 8.76
N TYR A 103 -12.65 12.51 7.77
CA TYR A 103 -11.48 12.89 6.99
C TYR A 103 -10.43 13.53 7.90
N ASN A 104 -9.23 12.94 7.96
CA ASN A 104 -8.10 13.51 8.67
C ASN A 104 -6.85 13.50 7.76
N PRO A 105 -6.47 14.63 7.16
CA PRO A 105 -5.36 14.69 6.22
C PRO A 105 -3.96 14.69 6.88
N GLU A 106 -3.85 14.80 8.21
CA GLU A 106 -2.60 15.24 8.86
C GLU A 106 -1.77 14.13 9.54
N SER A 107 -2.10 12.84 9.41
CA SER A 107 -1.25 11.80 9.99
C SER A 107 -0.03 11.54 9.09
N GLU A 108 1.18 11.82 9.58
CA GLU A 108 2.42 11.28 9.01
C GLU A 108 2.45 9.77 9.24
N THR A 109 2.50 9.00 8.15
CA THR A 109 2.49 7.53 8.15
C THR A 109 3.53 7.03 7.16
N MET A 110 3.78 5.72 7.12
CA MET A 110 4.56 5.12 6.04
C MET A 110 3.92 5.36 4.66
N PHE A 111 2.59 5.44 4.57
CA PHE A 111 1.93 5.86 3.33
C PHE A 111 2.32 7.27 2.93
N SER A 112 2.38 8.20 3.88
CA SER A 112 2.73 9.60 3.60
C SER A 112 4.15 9.70 3.02
N TRP A 113 5.11 8.94 3.56
CA TRP A 113 6.47 8.89 3.00
C TRP A 113 6.48 8.28 1.58
N LEU A 114 5.79 7.16 1.38
CA LEU A 114 5.73 6.49 0.08
C LEU A 114 5.07 7.35 -1.01
N ILE A 115 4.01 8.09 -0.64
CA ILE A 115 3.35 9.07 -1.51
C ILE A 115 4.31 10.19 -1.89
N GLN A 116 4.98 10.81 -0.91
CA GLN A 116 5.95 11.88 -1.17
C GLN A 116 7.11 11.41 -2.06
N TRP A 117 7.65 10.22 -1.79
CA TRP A 117 8.68 9.62 -2.64
C TRP A 117 8.17 9.42 -4.07
N ARG A 118 6.98 8.87 -4.26
CA ARG A 118 6.39 8.66 -5.58
C ARG A 118 6.18 9.98 -6.31
N GLU A 119 5.61 10.98 -5.63
CA GLU A 119 5.38 12.30 -6.20
C GLU A 119 6.67 13.00 -6.63
N SER A 120 7.80 12.75 -5.93
CA SER A 120 9.09 13.26 -6.38
C SER A 120 9.67 12.52 -7.59
N GLN A 121 9.13 11.36 -7.96
CA GLN A 121 9.52 10.64 -9.19
C GLN A 121 8.66 11.02 -10.39
N CYS A 122 7.44 11.54 -10.16
CA CYS A 122 6.54 11.92 -11.25
C CYS A 122 7.12 13.10 -12.04
N ASP A 123 7.41 12.87 -13.32
CA ASP A 123 7.96 13.85 -14.25
C ASP A 123 7.10 14.05 -15.52
N GLY A 124 5.95 13.37 -15.61
CA GLY A 124 5.06 13.39 -16.76
C GLY A 124 5.20 12.16 -17.67
N ASP A 125 6.26 11.37 -17.49
CA ASP A 125 6.49 10.11 -18.22
C ASP A 125 6.56 8.92 -17.26
N TRP A 126 7.26 9.05 -16.13
CA TRP A 126 7.52 7.96 -15.19
C TRP A 126 6.23 7.28 -14.71
N GLU A 127 5.22 8.05 -14.32
CA GLU A 127 3.95 7.54 -13.77
C GLU A 127 3.09 6.76 -14.77
N HIS A 128 3.38 6.86 -16.07
CA HIS A 128 2.66 6.13 -17.11
C HIS A 128 3.15 4.68 -17.25
N GLU A 129 4.43 4.43 -16.96
CA GLU A 129 5.06 3.12 -17.14
C GLU A 129 5.52 2.48 -15.83
N ASN A 130 5.68 3.29 -14.77
CA ASN A 130 6.23 2.90 -13.49
C ASN A 130 5.24 3.18 -12.36
N GLY A 131 5.46 2.52 -11.22
CA GLY A 131 4.55 2.64 -10.10
C GLY A 131 4.91 1.78 -8.91
N VAL A 132 3.97 1.77 -7.98
CA VAL A 132 4.03 1.00 -6.74
C VAL A 132 2.91 -0.04 -6.77
N ASP A 133 3.24 -1.26 -6.37
CA ASP A 133 2.32 -2.37 -6.25
C ASP A 133 2.59 -3.12 -4.93
N ILE A 134 1.60 -3.15 -4.04
CA ILE A 134 1.65 -3.76 -2.71
C ILE A 134 0.42 -4.67 -2.58
N ASN A 135 0.65 -5.98 -2.63
CA ASN A 135 -0.41 -6.97 -2.62
C ASN A 135 -0.22 -7.98 -1.50
N SER A 136 -1.30 -8.51 -0.95
CA SER A 136 -1.24 -9.74 -0.17
C SER A 136 -1.39 -10.95 -1.09
N LYS A 137 -0.63 -12.01 -0.87
CA LYS A 137 -0.64 -13.20 -1.73
C LYS A 137 -0.86 -14.46 -0.92
N GLN A 138 -2.07 -15.01 -1.00
CA GLN A 138 -2.39 -16.31 -0.40
C GLN A 138 -1.86 -16.39 1.05
N ASN A 139 -1.21 -17.49 1.40
CA ASN A 139 -0.57 -17.73 2.68
C ASN A 139 0.86 -17.17 2.81
N GLN A 140 1.29 -16.27 1.92
CA GLN A 140 2.67 -15.75 1.86
C GLN A 140 2.82 -14.35 2.45
N GLY A 141 1.73 -13.72 2.90
CA GLY A 141 1.77 -12.36 3.42
C GLY A 141 1.80 -11.32 2.31
N TRP A 142 2.67 -10.31 2.46
CA TRP A 142 2.83 -9.19 1.54
C TRP A 142 3.83 -9.47 0.43
N GLN A 143 3.54 -8.93 -0.76
CA GLN A 143 4.43 -8.79 -1.89
C GLN A 143 4.46 -7.31 -2.28
N VAL A 144 5.67 -6.75 -2.40
CA VAL A 144 5.90 -5.35 -2.76
C VAL A 144 6.78 -5.30 -4.00
N LYS A 145 6.32 -4.53 -4.98
CA LYS A 145 7.07 -4.17 -6.17
C LYS A 145 7.03 -2.65 -6.31
N ILE A 146 8.20 -2.04 -6.35
CA ILE A 146 8.35 -0.61 -6.63
C ILE A 146 9.29 -0.48 -7.82
N GLU A 147 8.79 0.13 -8.89
CA GLU A 147 9.63 0.47 -10.04
C GLU A 147 10.61 1.58 -9.63
N ALA A 148 11.86 1.43 -10.00
CA ALA A 148 12.97 2.33 -9.68
C ALA A 148 13.79 2.71 -10.93
N ASN A 149 13.41 2.20 -12.11
CA ASN A 149 13.95 2.65 -13.40
C ASN A 149 13.72 4.15 -13.56
N PHE A 150 14.68 4.84 -14.18
CA PHE A 150 14.62 6.27 -14.43
C PHE A 150 14.47 7.14 -13.17
N THR A 151 14.84 6.61 -12.00
CA THR A 151 14.99 7.36 -10.74
C THR A 151 16.47 7.46 -10.36
N GLU A 152 16.80 8.10 -9.25
CA GLU A 152 18.15 8.11 -8.68
C GLU A 152 18.67 6.72 -8.27
N LEU A 153 17.79 5.71 -8.21
CA LEU A 153 18.17 4.32 -8.00
C LEU A 153 18.44 3.55 -9.31
N ASP A 154 18.38 4.20 -10.47
CA ASP A 154 18.67 3.55 -11.75
C ASP A 154 20.13 3.02 -11.78
N GLY A 155 20.28 1.77 -12.18
CA GLY A 155 21.55 1.03 -12.14
C GLY A 155 22.04 0.62 -10.75
N VAL A 156 21.34 0.96 -9.66
CA VAL A 156 21.66 0.46 -8.31
C VAL A 156 21.18 -0.99 -8.19
N GLU A 157 22.07 -1.87 -7.71
CA GLU A 157 21.73 -3.27 -7.43
C GLU A 157 21.93 -3.58 -5.93
N VAL A 158 20.90 -4.16 -5.33
CA VAL A 158 20.94 -4.74 -3.99
C VAL A 158 20.63 -6.22 -4.09
N ALA A 159 21.62 -7.04 -3.74
CA ALA A 159 21.49 -8.49 -3.77
C ALA A 159 20.33 -8.96 -2.88
N HIS A 160 19.64 -10.01 -3.33
CA HIS A 160 18.54 -10.60 -2.58
C HIS A 160 18.96 -10.99 -1.17
N THR A 161 18.24 -10.46 -0.19
CA THR A 161 18.45 -10.71 1.24
C THR A 161 17.18 -11.34 1.82
N LEU A 162 17.33 -12.48 2.51
CA LEU A 162 16.26 -13.12 3.28
C LEU A 162 16.58 -13.03 4.77
N ASN A 163 15.65 -12.46 5.53
CA ASN A 163 15.68 -12.43 6.99
C ASN A 163 14.55 -13.29 7.51
N GLN A 164 14.87 -14.41 8.15
CA GLN A 164 13.88 -15.38 8.60
C GLN A 164 14.18 -15.90 10.01
N LYS A 165 13.15 -15.91 10.86
CA LYS A 165 13.15 -16.41 12.24
C LYS A 165 11.96 -17.36 12.44
N GLY A 166 12.08 -18.57 11.92
CA GLY A 166 10.98 -19.54 11.91
C GLY A 166 10.03 -19.31 10.72
N GLU A 167 8.86 -19.94 10.77
CA GLU A 167 7.93 -19.99 9.63
C GLU A 167 7.11 -18.72 9.46
N TYR A 168 6.82 -17.99 10.54
CA TYR A 168 5.89 -16.85 10.56
C TYR A 168 6.54 -15.51 10.95
N ASP A 169 7.87 -15.41 10.86
CA ASP A 169 8.62 -14.17 11.06
C ASP A 169 9.71 -14.11 9.98
N TRP A 170 9.37 -13.56 8.82
CA TRP A 170 10.28 -13.49 7.69
C TRP A 170 9.96 -12.36 6.72
N TYR A 171 11.01 -11.78 6.14
CA TYR A 171 10.91 -10.88 5.01
C TYR A 171 12.12 -11.03 4.11
N SER A 172 11.94 -10.78 2.82
CA SER A 172 13.00 -10.70 1.83
C SER A 172 12.87 -9.43 1.00
N PHE A 173 13.99 -8.97 0.45
CA PHE A 173 14.00 -7.86 -0.48
C PHE A 173 15.21 -7.93 -1.41
N SER A 174 15.09 -7.26 -2.56
CA SER A 174 16.15 -7.05 -3.54
C SER A 174 15.87 -5.78 -4.33
N LEU A 175 16.89 -5.20 -4.93
CA LEU A 175 16.77 -4.17 -5.96
C LEU A 175 17.56 -4.65 -7.17
N LYS A 176 16.89 -4.94 -8.27
CA LYS A 176 17.54 -5.45 -9.48
C LYS A 176 16.71 -5.09 -10.71
N ASP A 177 17.38 -4.82 -11.84
CA ASP A 177 16.73 -4.51 -13.12
C ASP A 177 15.73 -3.34 -12.97
N GLY A 178 16.12 -2.36 -12.16
CA GLY A 178 15.33 -1.18 -11.80
C GLY A 178 14.04 -1.48 -11.05
N LYS A 179 13.97 -2.58 -10.29
CA LYS A 179 12.80 -2.96 -9.49
C LYS A 179 13.21 -3.32 -8.07
N PHE A 180 12.62 -2.64 -7.11
CA PHE A 180 12.62 -3.13 -5.73
C PHE A 180 11.54 -4.20 -5.61
N LEU A 181 11.95 -5.42 -5.26
CA LEU A 181 11.08 -6.57 -5.06
C LEU A 181 11.25 -7.07 -3.65
N ALA A 182 10.15 -7.20 -2.91
CA ALA A 182 10.16 -7.68 -1.54
C ALA A 182 8.92 -8.52 -1.22
N GLU A 183 9.09 -9.42 -0.27
CA GLU A 183 8.03 -10.28 0.25
C GLU A 183 8.19 -10.40 1.77
N GLY A 184 7.11 -10.72 2.48
CA GLY A 184 7.22 -11.02 3.91
C GLY A 184 5.88 -11.38 4.53
N ASP A 185 5.94 -11.93 5.75
CA ASP A 185 4.75 -12.34 6.48
C ASP A 185 3.77 -11.16 6.74
N PRO A 186 2.51 -11.44 7.18
CA PRO A 186 1.47 -10.41 7.32
C PRO A 186 1.84 -9.17 8.13
N LYS A 187 2.87 -9.23 8.99
CA LYS A 187 3.32 -8.11 9.82
C LYS A 187 4.54 -7.36 9.26
N LYS A 188 5.04 -7.72 8.07
CA LYS A 188 6.33 -7.21 7.56
C LYS A 188 6.27 -6.09 6.56
N LEU A 189 5.10 -5.70 6.07
CA LEU A 189 4.98 -4.54 5.19
C LEU A 189 5.65 -3.27 5.77
N PRO A 190 5.54 -2.93 7.08
CA PRO A 190 6.29 -1.81 7.65
C PRO A 190 7.81 -1.92 7.47
N ILE A 191 8.38 -3.09 7.79
CA ILE A 191 9.83 -3.31 7.67
C ILE A 191 10.27 -3.29 6.20
N ILE A 192 9.45 -3.86 5.30
CA ILE A 192 9.74 -3.88 3.86
C ILE A 192 9.82 -2.46 3.29
N LEU A 193 8.84 -1.60 3.62
CA LEU A 193 8.84 -0.22 3.15
C LEU A 193 9.95 0.62 3.80
N GLU A 194 10.28 0.36 5.06
CA GLU A 194 11.48 0.95 5.69
C GLU A 194 12.77 0.52 4.99
N LYS A 195 12.88 -0.73 4.52
CA LYS A 195 14.06 -1.16 3.73
C LYS A 195 14.16 -0.44 2.40
N PHE A 196 13.05 -0.21 1.72
CA PHE A 196 13.07 0.60 0.51
C PHE A 196 13.53 2.05 0.81
N LYS A 197 13.00 2.66 1.87
CA LYS A 197 13.42 3.98 2.34
C LYS A 197 14.90 4.05 2.70
N GLU A 198 15.42 3.07 3.45
CA GLU A 198 16.85 2.99 3.78
C GLU A 198 17.73 2.93 2.52
N ILE A 199 17.34 2.12 1.53
CA ILE A 199 18.04 2.03 0.24
C ILE A 199 18.02 3.39 -0.46
N TRP A 200 16.84 4.02 -0.57
CA TRP A 200 16.70 5.35 -1.14
C TRP A 200 17.63 6.37 -0.48
N MET A 201 17.57 6.49 0.85
CA MET A 201 18.42 7.43 1.59
C MET A 201 19.92 7.12 1.50
N THR A 202 20.30 5.87 1.22
CA THR A 202 21.69 5.46 1.09
C THR A 202 22.29 5.82 -0.27
N TYR A 203 21.50 5.69 -1.35
CA TYR A 203 21.99 5.77 -2.72
C TYR A 203 21.51 7.01 -3.49
N ALA A 204 20.36 7.58 -3.14
CA ALA A 204 19.74 8.69 -3.87
C ALA A 204 19.89 10.05 -3.17
N GLU A 205 19.81 10.11 -1.84
CA GLU A 205 20.02 11.39 -1.13
C GLU A 205 21.50 11.78 -1.13
N PRO A 206 21.87 13.04 -1.48
CA PRO A 206 23.24 13.49 -1.38
C PRO A 206 23.69 13.40 0.07
N ARG A 207 24.86 12.77 0.30
CA ARG A 207 25.52 12.83 1.62
C ARG A 207 25.65 14.30 1.99
N LYS A 208 25.03 14.70 3.10
CA LYS A 208 25.33 15.98 3.73
C LYS A 208 26.74 15.87 4.28
N ASP A 209 27.72 16.24 3.45
CA ASP A 209 29.11 16.42 3.85
C ASP A 209 29.27 17.61 4.81
#